data_AF-A0A848UZ95-F1
#
_entry.id   AF-A0A848UZ95-F1
#
_cell.length_a   1.000
_cell.length_b   1.000
_cell.length_c   1.000
_cell.angle_alpha   90.00
_cell.angle_beta   90.00
_cell.angle_gamma   90.00
#
_symmetry.space_group_name_H-M   'P 1'
#
loop_
_entity.id
_entity.type
_entity.pdbx_description
1 polymer ?
#
loop_
_entity_poly.entity_id
_entity_poly.type
_entity_poly.pdbx_seq_one_letter_code
_entity_poly.pdbx_strand_id
1 'polypeptide(L)'
;MSKAKPKKIFVLDTSVLLHDHSSLQCFEDNYVALPITVLEELDNFKVGGDTKNYEARECIRILDKLSGEGSLNDWVDVENEHEGKLKVILNDEDYDSEIFHLFDPAKNDHRILNAAIKLQRDYKTAKVTLVTKDINLRLKAKAINLPAEDFLTGKVKDNKFLYSGKTHVEEVDAEIIRKMYSSGYSRKTSVLGEEKQVNHFYVLKNCTSSALGFYNGTTKMLERVDKGYAYGIKPKNAEQAFALHAIQNPNVKLVTISGVAGTGKTLLALAGSLEQKSKFDQIILARPIVPLSNRDIGYLPGDADEKIGPYMQPLWDNLNFIKNQFGENEKKRKAIEEMETNGRITICPLAYIRGRSLTKVCFIVDEAQNLTPHE
;
A
#
# COMPACT_ATOMS: atom_id res chain seq x y z
N MET A 1 41.33 15.50 8.85
CA MET A 1 39.86 15.42 9.02
C MET A 1 39.51 13.97 9.37
N SER A 2 38.96 13.72 10.57
CA SER A 2 38.62 12.35 10.99
C SER A 2 37.46 11.82 10.16
N LYS A 3 37.67 10.75 9.37
CA LYS A 3 36.58 10.03 8.68
C LYS A 3 35.56 9.58 9.73
N ALA A 4 34.31 10.05 9.62
CA ALA A 4 33.23 9.64 10.50
C ALA A 4 33.09 8.12 10.46
N LYS A 5 33.05 7.47 11.63
CA LYS A 5 32.84 6.01 11.72
C LYS A 5 31.34 5.71 11.67
N PRO A 6 30.88 4.72 10.88
CA PRO A 6 29.47 4.39 10.80
C PRO A 6 28.92 3.91 12.15
N LYS A 7 27.74 4.38 12.53
CA LYS A 7 26.99 3.85 13.69
C LYS A 7 26.20 2.59 13.31
N LYS A 8 25.71 2.51 12.07
CA LYS A 8 24.97 1.36 11.53
C LYS A 8 25.41 1.06 10.10
N ILE A 9 25.47 -0.23 9.77
CA ILE A 9 25.74 -0.72 8.43
C ILE A 9 24.66 -1.72 8.06
N PHE A 10 23.98 -1.50 6.94
CA PHE A 10 22.97 -2.40 6.39
C PHE A 10 23.57 -3.20 5.25
N VAL A 11 23.47 -4.52 5.32
CA VAL A 11 23.91 -5.42 4.23
C VAL A 11 22.68 -5.86 3.47
N LEU A 12 22.60 -5.54 2.19
CA LEU A 12 21.40 -5.85 1.39
C LEU A 12 21.56 -7.18 0.66
N ASP A 13 20.45 -7.89 0.57
CA ASP A 13 20.25 -9.04 -0.29
C ASP A 13 19.61 -8.63 -1.63
N THR A 14 19.79 -9.41 -2.69
CA THR A 14 19.22 -9.17 -4.02
C THR A 14 17.70 -9.09 -3.99
N SER A 15 17.03 -9.84 -3.10
CA SER A 15 15.57 -9.81 -2.95
C SER A 15 15.00 -8.43 -2.57
N VAL A 16 15.82 -7.60 -1.93
CA VAL A 16 15.52 -6.21 -1.55
C VAL A 16 15.50 -5.33 -2.81
N LEU A 17 16.56 -5.43 -3.60
CA LEU A 17 16.80 -4.61 -4.79
C LEU A 17 15.82 -4.97 -5.92
N LEU A 18 15.54 -6.26 -6.11
CA LEU A 18 14.58 -6.74 -7.12
C LEU A 18 13.13 -6.39 -6.81
N HIS A 19 12.83 -5.99 -5.57
CA HIS A 19 11.50 -5.52 -5.20
C HIS A 19 11.33 -4.02 -5.46
N ASP A 20 12.39 -3.23 -5.29
CA ASP A 20 12.36 -1.78 -5.41
C ASP A 20 13.79 -1.24 -5.56
N HIS A 21 14.13 -0.71 -6.73
CA HIS A 21 15.45 -0.14 -7.01
C HIS A 21 15.76 1.12 -6.17
N SER A 22 14.73 1.83 -5.69
CA SER A 22 14.89 2.99 -4.81
C SER A 22 15.32 2.60 -3.39
N SER A 23 15.36 1.30 -3.10
CA SER A 23 15.81 0.75 -1.82
C SER A 23 17.18 1.22 -1.38
N LEU A 24 18.11 1.42 -2.31
CA LEU A 24 19.47 1.90 -2.05
C LEU A 24 19.50 3.28 -1.37
N GLN A 25 18.46 4.10 -1.57
CA GLN A 25 18.36 5.46 -1.05
C GLN A 25 17.56 5.56 0.27
N CYS A 26 16.91 4.47 0.68
CA CYS A 26 15.96 4.44 1.80
C CYS A 26 16.60 4.29 3.19
N PHE A 27 17.92 4.32 3.27
CA PHE A 27 18.67 4.10 4.51
C PHE A 27 19.15 5.41 5.18
N GLU A 28 18.57 6.55 4.83
CA GLU A 28 18.84 7.87 5.44
C GLU A 28 20.35 8.18 5.45
N ASP A 29 20.92 8.44 6.63
CA ASP A 29 22.33 8.75 6.89
C ASP A 29 23.20 7.50 7.14
N ASN A 30 22.66 6.30 6.94
CA ASN A 30 23.32 5.04 7.29
C ASN A 30 24.12 4.47 6.11
N TYR A 31 25.01 3.53 6.44
CA TYR A 31 25.94 2.95 5.48
C TYR A 31 25.34 1.66 4.90
N VAL A 32 25.41 1.49 3.59
CA VAL A 32 24.82 0.37 2.85
C VAL A 32 25.93 -0.45 2.19
N ALA A 33 26.01 -1.72 2.51
CA ALA A 33 26.96 -2.65 1.92
C ALA A 33 26.26 -3.65 1.00
N LEU A 34 26.83 -3.85 -0.20
CA LEU A 34 26.35 -4.80 -1.19
C LEU A 34 27.38 -5.91 -1.37
N PRO A 35 27.09 -7.16 -1.00
CA PRO A 35 27.93 -8.29 -1.38
C PRO A 35 28.05 -8.39 -2.90
N ILE A 36 29.24 -8.71 -3.42
CA ILE A 36 29.47 -8.84 -4.88
C ILE A 36 28.50 -9.83 -5.54
N THR A 37 28.10 -10.88 -4.80
CA THR A 37 27.12 -11.87 -5.23
C THR A 37 25.75 -11.27 -5.55
N VAL A 38 25.37 -10.16 -4.92
CA VAL A 38 24.14 -9.44 -5.27
C VAL A 38 24.24 -8.85 -6.67
N LEU A 39 25.40 -8.34 -7.07
CA LEU A 39 25.60 -7.85 -8.44
C LEU A 39 25.56 -8.99 -9.47
N GLU A 40 26.13 -10.15 -9.13
CA GLU A 40 26.06 -11.36 -9.96
C GLU A 40 24.60 -11.80 -10.17
N GLU A 41 23.79 -11.77 -9.13
CA GLU A 41 22.37 -12.10 -9.22
C GLU A 41 21.58 -11.06 -10.02
N LEU A 42 21.79 -9.75 -9.77
CA LEU A 42 21.16 -8.69 -10.56
C LEU A 42 21.44 -8.83 -12.05
N ASP A 43 22.65 -9.22 -12.44
CA ASP A 43 23.01 -9.42 -13.84
C ASP A 43 22.24 -10.58 -14.48
N ASN A 44 22.01 -11.67 -13.74
CA ASN A 44 21.16 -12.77 -14.19
C ASN A 44 19.70 -12.36 -14.33
N PHE A 45 19.22 -11.44 -13.47
CA PHE A 45 17.86 -10.93 -13.50
C PHE A 45 17.62 -9.80 -14.51
N LYS A 46 18.61 -9.32 -15.28
CA LYS A 46 18.39 -8.23 -16.27
C LYS A 46 17.61 -8.67 -17.52
N VAL A 47 17.60 -9.98 -17.82
CA VAL A 47 17.02 -10.52 -19.06
C VAL A 47 15.56 -10.89 -18.85
N GLY A 48 14.66 -10.17 -19.51
CA GLY A 48 13.21 -10.44 -19.47
C GLY A 48 12.35 -9.17 -19.55
N GLY A 49 11.04 -9.37 -19.46
CA GLY A 49 10.01 -8.32 -19.52
C GLY A 49 9.26 -8.06 -18.22
N ASP A 50 9.56 -8.80 -17.15
CA ASP A 50 8.85 -8.69 -15.88
C ASP A 50 9.32 -7.50 -15.05
N THR A 51 8.54 -7.13 -14.03
CA THR A 51 8.87 -6.08 -13.07
C THR A 51 10.23 -6.29 -12.42
N LYS A 52 10.56 -7.52 -12.01
CA LYS A 52 11.88 -7.83 -11.44
C LYS A 52 13.04 -7.54 -12.40
N ASN A 53 12.85 -7.73 -13.70
CA ASN A 53 13.87 -7.43 -14.70
C ASN A 53 14.05 -5.92 -14.90
N TYR A 54 12.96 -5.17 -14.82
CA TYR A 54 13.01 -3.70 -14.79
C TYR A 54 13.76 -3.21 -13.55
N GLU A 55 13.37 -3.67 -12.36
CA GLU A 55 14.02 -3.31 -11.08
C GLU A 55 15.53 -3.62 -11.10
N ALA A 56 15.92 -4.79 -11.63
CA ALA A 56 17.33 -5.15 -11.79
C ALA A 56 18.10 -4.17 -12.68
N ARG A 57 17.51 -3.78 -13.82
CA ARG A 57 18.13 -2.81 -14.76
C ARG A 57 18.28 -1.43 -14.14
N GLU A 58 17.27 -0.94 -13.43
CA GLU A 58 17.35 0.36 -12.75
C GLU A 58 18.37 0.34 -11.60
N CYS A 59 18.43 -0.76 -10.82
CA CYS A 59 19.46 -0.93 -9.79
C CYS A 59 20.87 -0.82 -10.37
N ILE A 60 21.14 -1.53 -11.47
CA ILE A 60 22.45 -1.51 -12.13
C ILE A 60 22.78 -0.09 -12.63
N ARG A 61 21.82 0.65 -13.20
CA ARG A 61 22.03 2.05 -13.62
C ARG A 61 22.35 2.97 -12.45
N ILE A 62 21.67 2.82 -11.32
CA ILE A 62 21.95 3.59 -10.11
C ILE A 62 23.37 3.31 -9.63
N LEU A 63 23.76 2.04 -9.58
CA LEU A 63 25.11 1.63 -9.14
C LEU A 63 26.21 2.13 -10.08
N ASP A 64 25.98 2.08 -11.40
CA ASP A 64 26.88 2.62 -12.42
C ASP A 64 27.07 4.13 -12.27
N LYS A 65 25.97 4.86 -12.04
CA LYS A 65 26.02 6.30 -11.73
C LYS A 65 26.82 6.60 -10.45
N LEU A 66 26.63 5.80 -9.40
CA LEU A 66 27.34 5.95 -8.12
C LEU A 66 28.83 5.61 -8.22
N SER A 67 29.22 4.69 -9.13
CA SER A 67 30.63 4.37 -9.33
C SER A 67 31.43 5.51 -9.95
N GLY A 68 30.84 6.33 -10.82
CA GLY A 68 31.54 7.42 -11.50
C GLY A 68 32.90 7.00 -12.07
N GLU A 69 33.98 7.72 -11.72
CA GLU A 69 35.38 7.36 -12.02
C GLU A 69 36.09 6.59 -10.87
N GLY A 70 35.39 6.30 -9.77
CA GLY A 70 35.94 5.72 -8.54
C GLY A 70 35.70 4.21 -8.40
N SER A 71 36.34 3.58 -7.42
CA SER A 71 36.09 2.19 -7.07
C SER A 71 34.98 2.07 -6.02
N LEU A 72 33.96 1.26 -6.28
CA LEU A 72 32.93 0.90 -5.29
C LEU A 72 33.46 0.02 -4.13
N ASN A 73 34.76 -0.33 -4.14
CA ASN A 73 35.41 -1.00 -3.03
C ASN A 73 35.60 -0.07 -1.82
N ASP A 74 35.53 1.25 -2.02
CA ASP A 74 35.50 2.24 -0.94
C ASP A 74 34.08 2.76 -0.71
N TRP A 75 33.85 3.38 0.45
CA TRP A 75 32.57 4.00 0.76
C TRP A 75 32.35 5.24 -0.11
N VAL A 76 31.41 5.15 -1.05
CA VAL A 76 30.97 6.24 -1.93
C VAL A 76 29.71 6.91 -1.38
N ASP A 77 29.56 8.21 -1.60
CA ASP A 77 28.36 8.93 -1.17
C ASP A 77 27.17 8.54 -2.06
N VAL A 78 26.02 8.29 -1.43
CA VAL A 78 24.77 8.08 -2.16
C VAL A 78 24.20 9.45 -2.49
N GLU A 79 23.75 9.67 -3.73
CA GLU A 79 23.04 10.90 -4.11
C GLU A 79 21.62 10.92 -3.47
N ASN A 80 21.54 11.16 -2.17
CA ASN A 80 20.29 11.39 -1.43
C ASN A 80 20.37 12.68 -0.59
N GLU A 81 19.25 13.16 -0.05
CA GLU A 81 19.19 14.35 0.84
C GLU A 81 19.92 14.14 2.20
N HIS A 82 20.52 12.96 2.40
CA HIS A 82 21.12 12.51 3.64
C HIS A 82 22.57 12.07 3.36
N GLU A 83 23.49 12.16 4.33
CA GLU A 83 24.92 11.83 4.11
C GLU A 83 25.22 10.31 4.11
N GLY A 84 24.35 9.51 3.48
CA GLY A 84 24.48 8.06 3.40
C GLY A 84 25.63 7.61 2.49
N LYS A 85 26.21 6.44 2.77
CA LYS A 85 27.30 5.87 1.97
C LYS A 85 27.01 4.46 1.50
N LEU A 86 27.53 4.09 0.33
CA LEU A 86 27.43 2.75 -0.25
C LEU A 86 28.81 2.14 -0.50
N LYS A 87 28.94 0.82 -0.34
CA LYS A 87 30.17 0.07 -0.68
C LYS A 87 29.82 -1.34 -1.18
N VAL A 88 30.59 -1.83 -2.16
CA VAL A 88 30.55 -3.23 -2.58
C VAL A 88 31.59 -4.04 -1.80
N ILE A 89 31.17 -5.20 -1.30
CA ILE A 89 32.00 -6.13 -0.53
C ILE A 89 32.45 -7.27 -1.45
N LEU A 90 33.75 -7.31 -1.70
CA LEU A 90 34.39 -8.41 -2.41
C LEU A 90 34.57 -9.61 -1.48
N ASN A 91 34.44 -10.80 -2.05
CA ASN A 91 34.79 -12.04 -1.39
C ASN A 91 36.33 -12.18 -1.43
N ASP A 92 37.02 -11.83 -0.35
CA ASP A 92 38.46 -12.11 -0.21
C ASP A 92 38.68 -13.47 0.45
N GLU A 93 39.74 -14.17 0.04
CA GLU A 93 40.08 -15.53 0.49
C GLU A 93 40.57 -15.64 1.95
N ASP A 94 40.75 -14.51 2.67
CA ASP A 94 41.15 -14.46 4.09
C ASP A 94 39.99 -14.82 5.05
N TYR A 95 39.34 -15.96 4.81
CA TYR A 95 38.23 -16.48 5.61
C TYR A 95 38.72 -17.35 6.78
N ASP A 96 39.61 -16.83 7.62
CA ASP A 96 40.27 -17.61 8.68
C ASP A 96 39.43 -17.66 9.98
N SER A 97 38.19 -18.18 9.88
CA SER A 97 37.39 -18.44 11.09
C SER A 97 36.46 -19.63 10.99
N GLU A 98 36.25 -20.29 12.13
CA GLU A 98 35.38 -21.46 12.32
C GLU A 98 33.95 -21.29 11.76
N ILE A 99 33.40 -20.07 11.73
CA ILE A 99 32.06 -19.80 11.18
C ILE A 99 32.04 -19.88 9.64
N PHE A 100 33.15 -19.56 8.96
CA PHE A 100 33.23 -19.61 7.49
C PHE A 100 33.26 -21.05 6.95
N HIS A 101 33.78 -22.00 7.73
CA HIS A 101 33.77 -23.41 7.38
C HIS A 101 32.38 -24.07 7.49
N LEU A 102 31.41 -23.43 8.15
CA LEU A 102 30.02 -23.92 8.23
C LEU A 102 29.23 -23.70 6.94
N PHE A 103 29.72 -22.83 6.06
CA PHE A 103 28.97 -22.35 4.91
C PHE A 103 29.63 -22.77 3.60
N ASP A 104 28.87 -23.51 2.79
CA ASP A 104 29.23 -23.85 1.41
C ASP A 104 29.37 -22.56 0.55
N PRO A 105 30.59 -22.22 0.08
CA PRO A 105 30.84 -21.02 -0.72
C PRO A 105 30.23 -21.09 -2.13
N ALA A 106 29.66 -22.24 -2.54
CA ALA A 106 28.91 -22.36 -3.79
C ALA A 106 27.50 -21.75 -3.69
N LYS A 107 26.97 -21.50 -2.49
CA LYS A 107 25.60 -20.95 -2.30
C LYS A 107 25.63 -19.44 -2.12
N ASN A 108 24.78 -18.74 -2.87
CA ASN A 108 24.71 -17.28 -2.84
C ASN A 108 24.30 -16.73 -1.45
N ASP A 109 23.30 -17.32 -0.80
CA ASP A 109 22.92 -17.02 0.59
C ASP A 109 24.12 -16.96 1.54
N HIS A 110 25.03 -17.93 1.39
CA HIS A 110 26.19 -18.07 2.26
C HIS A 110 27.22 -16.97 2.01
N ARG A 111 27.43 -16.58 0.75
CA ARG A 111 28.29 -15.46 0.38
C ARG A 111 27.77 -14.15 0.98
N ILE A 112 26.46 -13.93 0.94
CA ILE A 112 25.80 -12.76 1.54
C ILE A 112 25.99 -12.74 3.07
N LEU A 113 25.78 -13.86 3.75
CA LEU A 113 26.03 -13.97 5.20
C LEU A 113 27.50 -13.72 5.55
N ASN A 114 28.42 -14.27 4.76
CA ASN A 114 29.85 -14.12 4.96
C ASN A 114 30.30 -12.66 4.85
N ALA A 115 29.80 -11.94 3.85
CA ALA A 115 30.04 -10.50 3.70
C ALA A 115 29.56 -9.70 4.92
N ALA A 116 28.39 -10.04 5.47
CA ALA A 116 27.86 -9.37 6.65
C ALA A 116 28.66 -9.66 7.93
N ILE A 117 29.12 -10.91 8.12
CA ILE A 117 29.98 -11.28 9.25
C ILE A 117 31.34 -10.59 9.16
N LYS A 118 31.93 -10.49 7.96
CA LYS A 118 33.18 -9.74 7.73
C LYS A 118 33.01 -8.29 8.18
N LEU A 119 31.94 -7.62 7.77
CA LEU A 119 31.65 -6.26 8.20
C LEU A 119 31.46 -6.12 9.72
N GLN A 120 30.82 -7.10 10.36
CA GLN A 120 30.65 -7.09 11.82
C GLN A 120 32.00 -7.17 12.55
N ARG A 121 33.00 -7.85 11.96
CA ARG A 121 34.36 -7.94 12.50
C ARG A 121 35.18 -6.68 12.24
N ASP A 122 35.13 -6.17 11.01
CA ASP A 122 35.88 -4.99 10.57
C ASP A 122 35.39 -3.73 11.30
N TYR A 123 34.08 -3.65 11.57
CA TYR A 123 33.43 -2.50 12.21
C TYR A 123 32.83 -2.88 13.57
N LYS A 124 33.68 -3.24 14.53
CA LYS A 124 33.25 -3.64 15.90
C LYS A 124 32.36 -2.64 16.64
N THR A 125 32.41 -1.36 16.26
CA THR A 125 31.61 -0.29 16.87
C THR A 125 30.31 0.00 16.13
N ALA A 126 30.11 -0.55 14.93
CA ALA A 126 28.93 -0.34 14.13
C ALA A 126 27.95 -1.51 14.31
N LYS A 127 26.65 -1.22 14.35
CA LYS A 127 25.63 -2.27 14.30
C LYS A 127 25.46 -2.72 12.84
N VAL A 128 25.88 -3.94 12.53
CA VAL A 128 25.69 -4.55 11.21
C VAL A 128 24.37 -5.33 11.19
N THR A 129 23.49 -5.02 10.25
CA THR A 129 22.19 -5.67 10.08
C THR A 129 22.03 -6.16 8.63
N LEU A 130 21.72 -7.45 8.46
CA LEU A 130 21.30 -8.01 7.18
C LEU A 130 19.85 -7.61 6.89
N VAL A 131 19.59 -7.14 5.67
CA VAL A 131 18.27 -6.74 5.21
C VAL A 131 17.90 -7.62 4.03
N THR A 132 16.82 -8.40 4.19
CA THR A 132 16.36 -9.36 3.17
C THR A 132 14.87 -9.62 3.31
N LYS A 133 14.19 -9.88 2.19
CA LYS A 133 12.78 -10.31 2.17
C LYS A 133 12.63 -11.82 2.35
N ASP A 134 13.70 -12.60 2.25
CA ASP A 134 13.66 -14.06 2.45
C ASP A 134 13.68 -14.43 3.94
N ILE A 135 12.62 -15.10 4.39
CA ILE A 135 12.49 -15.63 5.75
C ILE A 135 13.63 -16.60 6.08
N ASN A 136 14.01 -17.48 5.15
CA ASN A 136 15.04 -18.49 5.37
C ASN A 136 16.40 -17.85 5.59
N LEU A 137 16.75 -16.85 4.77
CA LEU A 137 18.00 -16.12 4.93
C LEU A 137 18.05 -15.36 6.27
N ARG A 138 16.93 -14.76 6.71
CA ARG A 138 16.84 -14.15 8.06
C ARG A 138 17.01 -15.17 9.18
N LEU A 139 16.41 -16.36 9.07
CA LEU A 139 16.54 -17.41 10.07
C LEU A 139 17.98 -17.92 10.17
N LYS A 140 18.66 -18.10 9.03
CA LYS A 140 20.09 -18.45 8.98
C LYS A 140 20.97 -17.39 9.64
N ALA A 141 20.74 -16.11 9.36
CA ALA A 141 21.45 -14.99 9.98
C ALA A 141 21.27 -14.96 11.51
N LYS A 142 20.02 -15.15 11.98
CA LYS A 142 19.75 -15.20 13.43
C LYS A 142 20.41 -16.39 14.11
N ALA A 143 20.50 -17.54 13.44
CA ALA A 143 21.17 -18.73 13.98
C ALA A 143 22.67 -18.51 14.25
N ILE A 144 23.31 -17.58 13.54
CA ILE A 144 24.72 -17.20 13.72
C ILE A 144 24.90 -15.85 14.46
N ASN A 145 23.86 -15.38 15.16
CA ASN A 145 23.86 -14.11 15.89
C ASN A 145 24.12 -12.86 15.03
N LEU A 146 23.84 -12.92 13.72
CA LEU A 146 23.84 -11.77 12.84
C LEU A 146 22.44 -11.10 12.90
N PRO A 147 22.33 -9.81 13.29
CA PRO A 147 21.06 -9.10 13.23
C PRO A 147 20.49 -9.11 11.81
N ALA A 148 19.22 -9.49 11.67
CA ALA A 148 18.56 -9.55 10.37
C ALA A 148 17.13 -9.00 10.45
N GLU A 149 16.78 -8.13 9.51
CA GLU A 149 15.52 -7.39 9.44
C GLU A 149 14.86 -7.59 8.06
N ASP A 150 13.52 -7.51 8.04
CA ASP A 150 12.77 -7.52 6.79
C ASP A 150 12.84 -6.15 6.12
N PHE A 151 12.87 -6.13 4.79
CA PHE A 151 12.89 -4.87 4.08
C PHE A 151 11.50 -4.30 3.83
N LEU A 152 11.22 -3.17 4.47
CA LEU A 152 9.93 -2.49 4.43
C LEU A 152 10.03 -1.18 3.62
N THR A 153 10.48 -1.21 2.36
CA THR A 153 10.20 -0.09 1.44
C THR A 153 8.81 -0.20 0.86
N GLY A 154 8.11 0.93 0.81
CA GLY A 154 6.79 1.05 0.17
C GLY A 154 5.67 0.26 0.83
N LYS A 155 5.96 -0.78 1.63
CA LYS A 155 5.05 -1.30 2.64
C LYS A 155 5.00 -0.30 3.76
N VAL A 156 4.12 0.69 3.58
CA VAL A 156 3.36 1.38 4.62
C VAL A 156 4.05 1.23 5.98
N LYS A 157 4.90 2.21 6.33
CA LYS A 157 5.43 2.40 7.69
C LYS A 157 4.27 2.24 8.67
N ASP A 158 4.09 1.06 9.25
CA ASP A 158 2.95 0.61 10.06
C ASP A 158 1.56 1.07 9.55
N ASN A 159 0.55 0.19 9.55
CA ASN A 159 -0.86 0.65 9.51
C ASN A 159 -1.21 1.65 10.64
N LYS A 160 -0.29 1.91 11.58
CA LYS A 160 -0.36 2.93 12.63
C LYS A 160 0.02 4.36 12.18
N PHE A 161 0.75 4.55 11.08
CA PHE A 161 1.09 5.90 10.56
C PHE A 161 0.35 6.27 9.27
N LEU A 162 -0.48 5.39 8.71
CA LEU A 162 -1.42 5.82 7.68
C LEU A 162 -2.47 6.75 8.28
N TYR A 163 -2.78 7.81 7.56
CA TYR A 163 -3.95 8.63 7.82
C TYR A 163 -5.19 7.73 7.95
N SER A 164 -5.69 7.59 9.18
CA SER A 164 -6.82 6.71 9.51
C SER A 164 -8.15 7.23 8.97
N GLY A 165 -8.20 8.50 8.55
CA GLY A 165 -9.42 9.21 8.23
C GLY A 165 -10.30 9.55 9.43
N LYS A 166 -9.91 9.14 10.65
CA LYS A 166 -10.71 9.36 11.86
C LYS A 166 -9.91 9.60 13.15
N THR A 167 -10.49 10.37 14.05
CA THR A 167 -9.97 10.60 15.41
C THR A 167 -11.04 10.33 16.46
N HIS A 168 -10.62 9.73 17.58
CA HIS A 168 -11.47 9.60 18.77
C HIS A 168 -11.17 10.77 19.70
N VAL A 169 -12.21 11.53 20.06
CA VAL A 169 -12.08 12.63 21.02
C VAL A 169 -12.97 12.31 22.21
N GLU A 170 -12.32 12.10 23.35
CA GLU A 170 -12.96 11.85 24.64
C GLU A 170 -13.17 13.18 25.38
N GLU A 171 -14.00 13.19 26.41
CA GLU A 171 -14.28 14.37 27.27
C GLU A 171 -14.82 15.60 26.52
N VAL A 172 -15.57 15.38 25.45
CA VAL A 172 -16.18 16.44 24.64
C VAL A 172 -17.29 17.14 25.42
N ASP A 173 -17.35 18.48 25.36
CA ASP A 173 -18.45 19.28 25.93
C ASP A 173 -19.83 18.76 25.43
N ALA A 174 -20.70 18.42 26.37
CA ALA A 174 -22.04 17.89 26.09
C ALA A 174 -22.89 18.84 25.23
N GLU A 175 -22.63 20.15 25.28
CA GLU A 175 -23.30 21.12 24.42
C GLU A 175 -22.98 20.91 22.94
N ILE A 176 -21.74 20.54 22.59
CA ILE A 176 -21.31 20.28 21.21
C ILE A 176 -22.10 19.09 20.66
N ILE A 177 -22.13 17.99 21.41
CA ILE A 177 -22.88 16.78 21.04
C ILE A 177 -24.38 17.11 20.91
N ARG A 178 -24.96 17.83 21.86
CA ARG A 178 -26.38 18.23 21.82
C ARG A 178 -26.72 19.06 20.58
N LYS A 179 -25.86 20.04 20.22
CA LYS A 179 -26.02 20.86 19.00
C LYS A 179 -25.94 20.03 17.72
N MET A 180 -25.02 19.06 17.67
CA MET A 180 -24.96 18.13 16.54
C MET A 180 -26.24 17.30 16.40
N TYR A 181 -26.86 16.90 17.51
CA TYR A 181 -28.14 16.19 17.46
C TYR A 181 -29.34 17.08 17.10
N SER A 182 -29.40 18.31 17.61
CA SER A 182 -30.56 19.21 17.41
C SER A 182 -30.51 20.00 16.12
N SER A 183 -29.33 20.45 15.69
CA SER A 183 -29.11 21.33 14.54
C SER A 183 -28.39 20.63 13.38
N GLY A 184 -27.90 19.40 13.58
CA GLY A 184 -27.08 18.69 12.60
C GLY A 184 -25.61 19.11 12.57
N TYR A 185 -25.22 20.16 13.30
CA TYR A 185 -23.86 20.69 13.30
C TYR A 185 -23.51 21.44 14.60
N SER A 186 -22.22 21.69 14.81
CA SER A 186 -21.67 22.60 15.82
C SER A 186 -20.67 23.58 15.20
N ARG A 187 -20.80 24.86 15.55
CA ARG A 187 -19.80 25.89 15.22
C ARG A 187 -18.59 25.87 16.17
N LYS A 188 -18.78 25.33 17.37
CA LYS A 188 -17.68 25.12 18.33
C LYS A 188 -16.84 23.96 17.83
N THR A 189 -15.67 24.29 17.28
CA THR A 189 -14.71 23.33 16.71
C THR A 189 -13.40 23.28 17.49
N SER A 190 -13.31 23.95 18.64
CA SER A 190 -12.14 23.93 19.53
C SER A 190 -11.74 22.51 19.96
N VAL A 191 -12.74 21.62 20.06
CA VAL A 191 -12.55 20.20 20.42
C VAL A 191 -11.75 19.39 19.39
N LEU A 192 -11.55 19.92 18.19
CA LEU A 192 -10.82 19.26 17.11
C LEU A 192 -9.31 19.55 17.13
N GLY A 193 -8.83 20.38 18.06
CA GLY A 193 -7.44 20.85 18.11
C GLY A 193 -7.15 22.01 17.15
N GLU A 194 -5.88 22.43 17.11
CA GLU A 194 -5.41 23.56 16.31
C GLU A 194 -5.28 23.20 14.82
N GLU A 195 -4.88 21.97 14.49
CA GLU A 195 -4.71 21.48 13.11
C GLU A 195 -5.95 20.73 12.59
N LYS A 196 -7.05 21.45 12.38
CA LYS A 196 -8.32 20.87 11.90
C LYS A 196 -8.20 20.42 10.46
N GLN A 197 -8.31 19.12 10.23
CA GLN A 197 -8.25 18.57 8.88
C GLN A 197 -9.63 18.51 8.21
N VAL A 198 -9.72 19.03 6.99
CA VAL A 198 -10.94 19.02 6.17
C VAL A 198 -11.26 17.58 5.76
N ASN A 199 -12.54 17.22 5.78
CA ASN A 199 -13.03 15.86 5.49
C ASN A 199 -12.51 14.79 6.47
N HIS A 200 -11.94 15.19 7.61
CA HIS A 200 -11.58 14.26 8.68
C HIS A 200 -12.81 13.93 9.53
N PHE A 201 -12.94 12.66 9.89
CA PHE A 201 -14.05 12.17 10.71
C PHE A 201 -13.69 12.09 12.19
N TYR A 202 -14.69 12.24 13.04
CA TYR A 202 -14.52 12.25 14.49
C TYR A 202 -15.55 11.38 15.16
N VAL A 203 -15.09 10.56 16.10
CA VAL A 203 -15.93 9.88 17.10
C VAL A 203 -15.83 10.70 18.37
N LEU A 204 -16.85 11.49 18.64
CA LEU A 204 -16.93 12.37 19.80
C LEU A 204 -17.61 11.62 20.92
N LYS A 205 -17.01 11.60 22.11
CA LYS A 205 -17.61 11.00 23.29
C LYS A 205 -17.55 11.93 24.49
N ASN A 206 -18.62 11.86 25.26
CA ASN A 206 -18.77 12.33 26.61
C ASN A 206 -19.26 11.13 27.44
N CYS A 207 -18.98 11.09 28.74
CA CYS A 207 -19.33 9.99 29.64
C CYS A 207 -20.74 9.38 29.42
N THR A 208 -21.73 10.20 29.03
CA THR A 208 -23.12 9.79 28.82
C THR A 208 -23.60 9.81 27.36
N SER A 209 -22.83 10.38 26.42
CA SER A 209 -23.30 10.58 25.05
C SER A 209 -22.17 10.51 24.02
N SER A 210 -22.51 10.18 22.78
CA SER A 210 -21.54 10.15 21.69
C SER A 210 -22.15 10.68 20.40
N ALA A 211 -21.33 11.23 19.52
CA ALA A 211 -21.73 11.65 18.19
C ALA A 211 -20.66 11.29 17.17
N LEU A 212 -21.10 11.01 15.95
CA LEU A 212 -20.24 10.88 14.79
C LEU A 212 -20.29 12.19 14.01
N GLY A 213 -19.14 12.70 13.57
CA GLY A 213 -19.09 13.93 12.81
C GLY A 213 -17.91 14.01 11.87
N PHE A 214 -17.89 15.05 11.05
CA PHE A 214 -16.74 15.40 10.21
C PHE A 214 -16.54 16.91 10.18
N TYR A 215 -15.31 17.35 9.94
CA TYR A 215 -15.03 18.77 9.78
C TYR A 215 -15.22 19.18 8.31
N ASN A 216 -16.22 20.04 8.07
CA ASN A 216 -16.51 20.57 6.75
C ASN A 216 -15.69 21.86 6.52
N GLY A 217 -14.75 21.81 5.56
CA GLY A 217 -13.88 22.93 5.25
C GLY A 217 -14.59 24.14 4.63
N THR A 218 -15.73 23.92 3.96
CA THR A 218 -16.51 24.98 3.31
C THR A 218 -17.32 25.76 4.34
N THR A 219 -18.05 25.08 5.21
CA THR A 219 -18.88 25.73 6.25
C THR A 219 -18.06 26.09 7.49
N LYS A 220 -16.86 25.51 7.64
CA LYS A 220 -16.00 25.58 8.83
C LYS A 220 -16.70 25.06 10.10
N MET A 221 -17.64 24.13 9.94
CA MET A 221 -18.42 23.55 11.05
C MET A 221 -18.11 22.06 11.23
N LEU A 222 -18.39 21.58 12.45
CA LEU A 222 -18.42 20.15 12.77
C LEU A 222 -19.82 19.63 12.48
N GLU A 223 -19.98 18.92 11.38
CA GLU A 223 -21.26 18.41 10.90
C GLU A 223 -21.45 16.95 11.32
N ARG A 224 -22.69 16.59 11.66
CA ARG A 224 -23.04 15.26 12.14
C ARG A 224 -23.07 14.26 10.99
N VAL A 225 -22.55 13.06 11.25
CA VAL A 225 -22.65 11.90 10.35
C VAL A 225 -23.67 10.92 10.91
N ASP A 226 -24.68 10.59 10.12
CA ASP A 226 -25.70 9.62 10.47
C ASP A 226 -25.42 8.23 9.89
N LYS A 227 -25.84 7.19 10.63
CA LYS A 227 -25.79 5.79 10.17
C LYS A 227 -26.96 5.48 9.25
N GLY A 228 -27.01 6.16 8.10
CA GLY A 228 -28.05 6.00 7.09
C GLY A 228 -27.89 4.72 6.26
N TYR A 229 -28.98 4.27 5.64
CA TYR A 229 -28.94 3.21 4.63
C TYR A 229 -28.47 3.79 3.29
N ALA A 230 -27.69 3.02 2.54
CA ALA A 230 -27.45 3.25 1.12
C ALA A 230 -27.89 2.03 0.33
N TYR A 231 -28.88 2.21 -0.53
CA TYR A 231 -29.37 1.18 -1.43
C TYR A 231 -29.60 -0.17 -0.73
N GLY A 232 -30.20 -0.14 0.47
CA GLY A 232 -30.50 -1.35 1.26
C GLY A 232 -29.38 -1.79 2.22
N ILE A 233 -28.18 -1.23 2.09
CA ILE A 233 -27.03 -1.55 2.94
C ILE A 233 -26.94 -0.58 4.12
N LYS A 234 -26.91 -1.12 5.33
CA LYS A 234 -26.72 -0.35 6.58
C LYS A 234 -25.27 -0.47 7.08
N PRO A 235 -24.60 0.64 7.44
CA PRO A 235 -23.28 0.58 8.06
C PRO A 235 -23.38 -0.06 9.46
N LYS A 236 -22.49 -1.01 9.73
CA LYS A 236 -22.44 -1.77 11.00
C LYS A 236 -21.69 -1.03 12.12
N ASN A 237 -20.72 -0.19 11.77
CA ASN A 237 -19.87 0.55 12.71
C ASN A 237 -19.69 2.01 12.26
N ALA A 238 -18.89 2.78 13.01
CA ALA A 238 -18.67 4.20 12.72
C ALA A 238 -17.86 4.38 11.42
N GLU A 239 -16.88 3.52 11.18
CA GLU A 239 -15.99 3.54 10.03
C GLU A 239 -16.75 3.34 8.72
N GLN A 240 -17.68 2.39 8.69
CA GLN A 240 -18.54 2.16 7.54
C GLN A 240 -19.50 3.34 7.30
N ALA A 241 -19.98 3.98 8.38
CA ALA A 241 -20.82 5.18 8.26
C ALA A 241 -20.02 6.35 7.70
N PHE A 242 -18.77 6.54 8.15
CA PHE A 242 -17.85 7.54 7.60
C PHE A 242 -17.55 7.29 6.13
N ALA A 243 -17.22 6.04 5.76
CA ALA A 243 -16.97 5.66 4.37
C ALA A 243 -18.19 5.99 3.49
N LEU A 244 -19.39 5.59 3.93
CA LEU A 244 -20.61 5.81 3.17
C LEU A 244 -20.95 7.29 3.03
N HIS A 245 -20.78 8.06 4.10
CA HIS A 245 -20.92 9.52 4.08
C HIS A 245 -19.93 10.15 3.11
N ALA A 246 -18.65 9.76 3.13
CA ALA A 246 -17.63 10.25 2.21
C ALA A 246 -18.00 9.95 0.76
N ILE A 247 -18.43 8.72 0.46
CA ILE A 247 -18.86 8.31 -0.89
C ILE A 247 -20.02 9.19 -1.36
N GLN A 248 -21.04 9.42 -0.52
CA GLN A 248 -22.25 10.14 -0.89
C GLN A 248 -22.11 11.66 -0.94
N ASN A 249 -21.01 12.21 -0.41
CA ASN A 249 -20.78 13.64 -0.36
C ASN A 249 -20.31 14.18 -1.73
N PRO A 250 -21.12 15.00 -2.43
CA PRO A 250 -20.76 15.52 -3.75
C PRO A 250 -19.52 16.42 -3.76
N ASN A 251 -19.11 16.93 -2.60
CA ASN A 251 -17.92 17.77 -2.48
C ASN A 251 -16.62 16.94 -2.42
N VAL A 252 -16.73 15.62 -2.20
CA VAL A 252 -15.58 14.71 -2.14
C VAL A 252 -15.48 13.97 -3.48
N LYS A 253 -14.48 14.33 -4.28
CA LYS A 253 -14.30 13.77 -5.64
C LYS A 253 -13.51 12.46 -5.67
N LEU A 254 -12.70 12.21 -4.65
CA LEU A 254 -11.87 11.01 -4.51
C LEU A 254 -12.01 10.49 -3.09
N VAL A 255 -12.36 9.21 -2.96
CA VAL A 255 -12.51 8.53 -1.68
C VAL A 255 -11.62 7.29 -1.69
N THR A 256 -10.68 7.25 -0.76
CA THR A 256 -9.84 6.07 -0.51
C THR A 256 -10.38 5.31 0.70
N ILE A 257 -10.64 4.01 0.54
CA ILE A 257 -11.16 3.16 1.62
C ILE A 257 -10.16 2.05 1.89
N SER A 258 -9.56 2.07 3.07
CA SER A 258 -8.68 1.00 3.55
C SER A 258 -9.33 0.28 4.74
N GLY A 259 -9.03 -1.01 4.89
CA GLY A 259 -9.59 -1.84 5.95
C GLY A 259 -9.36 -3.33 5.70
N VAL A 260 -9.47 -4.11 6.77
CA VAL A 260 -9.26 -5.57 6.76
C VAL A 260 -10.18 -6.25 5.73
N ALA A 261 -9.76 -7.42 5.22
CA ALA A 261 -10.58 -8.25 4.36
C ALA A 261 -11.95 -8.54 5.02
N GLY A 262 -13.01 -8.58 4.21
CA GLY A 262 -14.38 -8.86 4.69
C GLY A 262 -15.11 -7.68 5.36
N THR A 263 -14.51 -6.50 5.44
CA THR A 263 -15.15 -5.31 6.05
C THR A 263 -16.18 -4.58 5.16
N GLY A 264 -16.45 -5.09 3.96
CA GLY A 264 -17.50 -4.57 3.06
C GLY A 264 -17.13 -3.30 2.29
N LYS A 265 -15.84 -3.00 2.08
CA LYS A 265 -15.36 -1.80 1.37
C LYS A 265 -16.02 -1.62 0.00
N THR A 266 -15.91 -2.64 -0.85
CA THR A 266 -16.45 -2.69 -2.21
C THR A 266 -17.98 -2.62 -2.21
N LEU A 267 -18.61 -3.33 -1.28
CA LEU A 267 -20.06 -3.31 -1.08
C LEU A 267 -20.56 -1.89 -0.75
N LEU A 268 -19.90 -1.18 0.17
CA LEU A 268 -20.25 0.19 0.56
C LEU A 268 -20.01 1.17 -0.58
N ALA A 269 -18.88 1.05 -1.29
CA ALA A 269 -18.58 1.86 -2.47
C ALA A 269 -19.68 1.73 -3.54
N LEU A 270 -20.09 0.49 -3.84
CA LEU A 270 -21.14 0.22 -4.80
C LEU A 270 -22.51 0.76 -4.32
N ALA A 271 -22.89 0.48 -3.08
CA ALA A 271 -24.15 0.95 -2.49
C ALA A 271 -24.25 2.48 -2.45
N GLY A 272 -23.18 3.16 -2.02
CA GLY A 272 -23.12 4.62 -2.01
C GLY A 272 -23.15 5.23 -3.41
N SER A 273 -22.53 4.57 -4.39
CA SER A 273 -22.56 5.00 -5.80
C SER A 273 -23.95 4.85 -6.42
N LEU A 274 -24.67 3.78 -6.10
CA LEU A 274 -26.05 3.55 -6.55
C LEU A 274 -27.02 4.61 -6.04
N GLU A 275 -26.85 5.11 -4.81
CA GLU A 275 -27.64 6.25 -4.30
C GLU A 275 -27.34 7.56 -5.07
N GLN A 276 -26.19 7.64 -5.74
CA GLN A 276 -25.80 8.79 -6.56
C GLN A 276 -26.00 8.58 -8.07
N LYS A 277 -26.69 7.52 -8.50
CA LYS A 277 -26.88 7.16 -9.92
C LYS A 277 -27.51 8.25 -10.79
N SER A 278 -28.17 9.25 -10.21
CA SER A 278 -28.72 10.40 -10.97
C SER A 278 -27.66 11.45 -11.31
N LYS A 279 -26.54 11.48 -10.57
CA LYS A 279 -25.43 12.42 -10.76
C LYS A 279 -24.42 11.94 -11.82
N PHE A 280 -24.42 10.63 -12.11
CA PHE A 280 -23.46 10.00 -13.02
C PHE A 280 -24.18 9.31 -14.17
N ASP A 281 -23.58 9.36 -15.36
CA ASP A 281 -24.14 8.71 -16.53
C ASP A 281 -23.87 7.19 -16.45
N GLN A 282 -22.73 6.81 -15.87
CA GLN A 282 -22.28 5.43 -15.70
C GLN A 282 -21.59 5.21 -14.34
N ILE A 283 -21.73 4.00 -13.78
CA ILE A 283 -20.95 3.47 -12.67
C ILE A 283 -20.08 2.35 -13.23
N ILE A 284 -18.76 2.47 -13.08
CA ILE A 284 -17.82 1.44 -13.51
C ILE A 284 -17.13 0.89 -12.27
N LEU A 285 -17.16 -0.42 -12.11
CA LEU A 285 -16.53 -1.16 -11.04
C LEU A 285 -15.42 -2.02 -11.65
N ALA A 286 -14.18 -1.60 -11.45
CA ALA A 286 -13.01 -2.21 -12.06
C ALA A 286 -12.13 -2.90 -11.03
N ARG A 287 -11.51 -4.02 -11.43
CA ARG A 287 -10.55 -4.75 -10.59
C ARG A 287 -9.33 -5.18 -11.42
N PRO A 288 -8.10 -5.03 -10.90
CA PRO A 288 -6.92 -5.56 -11.57
C PRO A 288 -6.94 -7.09 -11.56
N ILE A 289 -6.53 -7.69 -12.67
CA ILE A 289 -6.42 -9.15 -12.73
C ILE A 289 -5.04 -9.53 -12.21
N VAL A 290 -5.00 -10.29 -11.12
CA VAL A 290 -3.77 -10.86 -10.58
C VAL A 290 -3.75 -12.34 -10.95
N PRO A 291 -2.92 -12.77 -11.91
CA PRO A 291 -2.87 -14.17 -12.31
C PRO A 291 -2.34 -15.03 -11.16
N LEU A 292 -3.02 -16.13 -10.87
CA LEU A 292 -2.68 -17.06 -9.77
C LEU A 292 -1.44 -17.93 -10.06
N SER A 293 -0.84 -17.81 -11.25
CA SER A 293 0.35 -18.57 -11.68
C SER A 293 1.05 -17.88 -12.86
N ASN A 294 2.29 -18.27 -13.21
CA ASN A 294 3.07 -17.81 -14.37
C ASN A 294 2.45 -18.15 -15.75
N ARG A 295 1.13 -18.32 -15.83
CA ARG A 295 0.41 -18.51 -17.09
C ARG A 295 -0.44 -17.26 -17.33
N ASP A 296 -0.09 -16.55 -18.39
CA ASP A 296 -0.92 -15.45 -18.88
C ASP A 296 -2.33 -15.95 -19.18
N ILE A 297 -3.32 -15.13 -18.86
CA ILE A 297 -4.76 -15.40 -19.05
C ILE A 297 -5.05 -15.86 -20.50
N GLY A 298 -4.23 -15.45 -21.46
CA GLY A 298 -4.29 -15.87 -22.86
C GLY A 298 -4.34 -17.39 -23.07
N TYR A 299 -3.79 -18.19 -22.16
CA TYR A 299 -3.70 -19.66 -22.29
C TYR A 299 -4.91 -20.45 -21.77
N LEU A 300 -5.89 -19.81 -21.12
CA LEU A 300 -7.12 -20.50 -20.71
C LEU A 300 -8.04 -20.71 -21.93
N PRO A 301 -8.74 -21.85 -22.08
CA PRO A 301 -9.73 -22.04 -23.14
C PRO A 301 -10.97 -21.16 -22.89
N GLY A 302 -11.69 -20.79 -23.96
CA GLY A 302 -12.91 -19.96 -23.90
C GLY A 302 -12.75 -18.55 -24.46
N ASP A 303 -13.85 -17.79 -24.50
CA ASP A 303 -13.86 -16.38 -24.92
C ASP A 303 -13.26 -15.47 -23.85
N ALA A 304 -12.86 -14.25 -24.23
CA ALA A 304 -12.21 -13.31 -23.30
C ALA A 304 -13.03 -13.08 -22.02
N ASP A 305 -14.35 -13.00 -22.12
CA ASP A 305 -15.24 -12.80 -20.98
C ASP A 305 -15.32 -14.04 -20.08
N GLU A 306 -15.27 -15.26 -20.64
CA GLU A 306 -15.26 -16.51 -19.87
C GLU A 306 -13.98 -16.68 -19.06
N LYS A 307 -12.84 -16.23 -19.60
CA LYS A 307 -11.54 -16.30 -18.91
C LYS A 307 -11.45 -15.33 -17.73
N ILE A 308 -12.14 -14.19 -17.82
CA ILE A 308 -12.05 -13.10 -16.85
C ILE A 308 -13.19 -13.17 -15.83
N GLY A 309 -14.32 -13.79 -16.19
CA GLY A 309 -15.49 -13.99 -15.35
C GLY A 309 -15.17 -14.39 -13.90
N PRO A 310 -14.33 -15.42 -13.65
CA PRO A 310 -13.98 -15.84 -12.29
C PRO A 310 -13.35 -14.73 -11.42
N TYR A 311 -12.55 -13.84 -12.01
CA TYR A 311 -11.90 -12.73 -11.30
C TYR A 311 -12.88 -11.60 -10.97
N MET A 312 -13.90 -11.42 -11.79
CA MET A 312 -14.92 -10.39 -11.61
C MET A 312 -16.09 -10.86 -10.75
N GLN A 313 -16.24 -12.17 -10.52
CA GLN A 313 -17.35 -12.75 -9.76
C GLN A 313 -17.59 -12.11 -8.38
N PRO A 314 -16.56 -11.79 -7.56
CA PRO A 314 -16.79 -11.13 -6.28
C PRO A 314 -17.47 -9.75 -6.39
N LEU A 315 -17.27 -9.05 -7.50
CA LEU A 315 -17.92 -7.76 -7.76
C LEU A 315 -19.40 -7.96 -8.11
N TRP A 316 -19.69 -8.98 -8.93
CA TRP A 316 -21.06 -9.39 -9.26
C TRP A 316 -21.82 -9.86 -8.03
N ASP A 317 -21.17 -10.62 -7.14
CA ASP A 317 -21.77 -11.08 -5.89
C ASP A 317 -22.19 -9.90 -4.99
N ASN A 318 -21.37 -8.84 -4.92
CA ASN A 318 -21.74 -7.61 -4.18
C ASN A 318 -22.94 -6.89 -4.81
N LEU A 319 -22.98 -6.78 -6.14
CA LEU A 319 -24.11 -6.16 -6.85
C LEU A 319 -25.40 -6.97 -6.65
N ASN A 320 -25.31 -8.29 -6.80
CA ASN A 320 -26.44 -9.21 -6.56
C ASN A 320 -26.89 -9.17 -5.10
N PHE A 321 -25.98 -9.08 -4.14
CA PHE A 321 -26.32 -8.92 -2.72
C PHE A 321 -27.16 -7.66 -2.47
N ILE A 322 -26.80 -6.54 -3.08
CA ILE A 322 -27.56 -5.29 -3.01
C ILE A 322 -28.93 -5.46 -3.69
N LYS A 323 -28.96 -6.05 -4.90
CA LYS A 323 -30.18 -6.32 -5.66
C LYS A 323 -31.19 -7.15 -4.85
N ASN A 324 -30.69 -8.16 -4.14
CA ASN A 324 -31.49 -9.07 -3.31
C ASN A 324 -31.97 -8.45 -1.98
N GLN A 325 -31.56 -7.22 -1.62
CA GLN A 325 -32.16 -6.50 -0.50
C GLN A 325 -33.60 -6.03 -0.80
N PHE A 326 -34.02 -6.13 -2.06
CA PHE A 326 -35.30 -5.62 -2.54
C PHE A 326 -36.13 -6.73 -3.19
N GLY A 327 -37.44 -6.69 -2.98
CA GLY A 327 -38.38 -7.59 -3.65
C GLY A 327 -38.36 -7.42 -5.18
N GLU A 328 -38.79 -8.46 -5.91
CA GLU A 328 -38.80 -8.49 -7.38
C GLU A 328 -39.51 -7.30 -8.02
N ASN A 329 -40.59 -6.83 -7.39
CA ASN A 329 -41.40 -5.73 -7.92
C ASN A 329 -40.97 -4.34 -7.44
N GLU A 330 -39.94 -4.23 -6.60
CA GLU A 330 -39.50 -2.94 -6.08
C GLU A 330 -38.76 -2.10 -7.12
N LYS A 331 -39.04 -0.79 -7.12
CA LYS A 331 -38.43 0.17 -8.04
C LYS A 331 -36.90 0.18 -7.97
N LYS A 332 -36.32 -0.01 -6.77
CA LYS A 332 -34.86 -0.01 -6.58
C LYS A 332 -34.19 -1.20 -7.27
N ARG A 333 -34.84 -2.37 -7.26
CA ARG A 333 -34.35 -3.57 -7.95
C ARG A 333 -34.41 -3.40 -9.47
N LYS A 334 -35.58 -3.03 -10.00
CA LYS A 334 -35.77 -2.81 -11.45
C LYS A 334 -34.78 -1.80 -12.02
N ALA A 335 -34.47 -0.75 -11.25
CA ALA A 335 -33.47 0.22 -11.67
C ALA A 335 -32.03 -0.34 -11.72
N ILE A 336 -31.67 -1.30 -10.86
CA ILE A 336 -30.37 -2.00 -10.99
C ILE A 336 -30.38 -2.82 -12.28
N GLU A 337 -31.42 -3.64 -12.50
CA GLU A 337 -31.53 -4.51 -13.67
C GLU A 337 -31.52 -3.72 -14.99
N GLU A 338 -32.21 -2.58 -15.05
CA GLU A 338 -32.18 -1.67 -16.20
C GLU A 338 -30.78 -1.06 -16.42
N MET A 339 -30.10 -0.67 -15.34
CA MET A 339 -28.73 -0.14 -15.43
C MET A 339 -27.71 -1.19 -15.87
N GLU A 340 -27.86 -2.44 -15.42
CA GLU A 340 -27.07 -3.59 -15.89
C GLU A 340 -27.29 -3.79 -17.40
N THR A 341 -28.56 -3.87 -17.83
CA THR A 341 -28.93 -4.12 -19.23
C THR A 341 -28.46 -3.04 -20.19
N ASN A 342 -28.57 -1.77 -19.78
CA ASN A 342 -28.19 -0.62 -20.61
C ASN A 342 -26.71 -0.23 -20.46
N GLY A 343 -25.89 -1.03 -19.75
CA GLY A 343 -24.46 -0.79 -19.54
C GLY A 343 -24.14 0.43 -18.66
N ARG A 344 -25.13 0.98 -17.94
CA ARG A 344 -24.91 2.06 -16.96
C ARG A 344 -24.22 1.58 -15.70
N ILE A 345 -24.26 0.28 -15.40
CA ILE A 345 -23.35 -0.38 -14.46
C ILE A 345 -22.47 -1.32 -15.27
N THR A 346 -21.15 -1.17 -15.16
CA THR A 346 -20.19 -2.03 -15.85
C THR A 346 -19.19 -2.59 -14.86
N ILE A 347 -19.07 -3.92 -14.83
CA ILE A 347 -18.02 -4.62 -14.10
C ILE A 347 -17.00 -5.11 -15.12
N CYS A 348 -15.75 -4.69 -15.00
CA CYS A 348 -14.73 -5.05 -15.98
C CYS A 348 -13.33 -5.09 -15.37
N PRO A 349 -12.35 -5.70 -16.08
CA PRO A 349 -10.95 -5.54 -15.74
C PRO A 349 -10.52 -4.09 -15.79
N LEU A 350 -9.60 -3.72 -14.90
CA LEU A 350 -9.03 -2.37 -14.91
C LEU A 350 -8.32 -2.06 -16.25
N ALA A 351 -7.67 -3.06 -16.85
CA ALA A 351 -6.98 -2.93 -18.14
C ALA A 351 -7.89 -2.43 -19.28
N TYR A 352 -9.19 -2.72 -19.23
CA TYR A 352 -10.15 -2.32 -20.28
C TYR A 352 -10.49 -0.83 -20.24
N ILE A 353 -10.07 -0.13 -19.20
CA ILE A 353 -10.31 1.30 -19.03
C ILE A 353 -9.17 2.14 -19.61
N ARG A 354 -7.99 1.55 -19.79
CA ARG A 354 -6.81 2.25 -20.30
C ARG A 354 -7.08 2.84 -21.69
N GLY A 355 -6.83 4.14 -21.84
CA GLY A 355 -7.02 4.87 -23.09
C GLY A 355 -8.47 5.29 -23.40
N ARG A 356 -9.43 5.04 -22.49
CA ARG A 356 -10.81 5.51 -22.64
C ARG A 356 -10.99 6.92 -22.10
N SER A 357 -11.83 7.71 -22.77
CA SER A 357 -12.34 8.97 -22.23
C SER A 357 -13.59 8.70 -21.39
N LEU A 358 -13.49 8.90 -20.07
CA LEU A 358 -14.60 8.71 -19.14
C LEU A 358 -15.23 10.06 -18.81
N THR A 359 -16.49 10.25 -19.19
CA THR A 359 -17.24 11.49 -18.93
C THR A 359 -18.34 11.21 -17.92
N LYS A 360 -18.37 11.98 -16.82
CA LYS A 360 -19.44 11.91 -15.79
C LYS A 360 -19.67 10.48 -15.26
N VAL A 361 -18.58 9.76 -14.98
CA VAL A 361 -18.57 8.39 -14.47
C VAL A 361 -18.27 8.36 -12.97
N CYS A 362 -18.97 7.49 -12.23
CA CYS A 362 -18.54 7.08 -10.90
C CYS A 362 -17.62 5.86 -11.04
N PHE A 363 -16.33 6.05 -10.81
CA PHE A 363 -15.31 5.01 -11.01
C PHE A 363 -14.90 4.40 -9.68
N ILE A 364 -15.08 3.09 -9.54
CA ILE A 364 -14.71 2.34 -8.34
C ILE A 364 -13.61 1.35 -8.73
N VAL A 365 -12.46 1.45 -8.06
CA VAL A 365 -11.34 0.54 -8.22
C VAL A 365 -11.26 -0.38 -7.01
N ASP A 366 -11.54 -1.66 -7.22
CA ASP A 366 -11.41 -2.71 -6.21
C ASP A 366 -9.98 -3.26 -6.20
N GLU A 367 -9.50 -3.67 -5.02
CA GLU A 367 -8.12 -4.15 -4.82
C GLU A 367 -7.03 -3.21 -5.36
N ALA A 368 -7.23 -1.89 -5.24
CA ALA A 368 -6.30 -0.88 -5.74
C ALA A 368 -4.86 -1.00 -5.17
N GLN A 369 -4.67 -1.69 -4.04
CA GLN A 369 -3.34 -1.96 -3.49
C GLN A 369 -2.50 -2.91 -4.34
N ASN A 370 -3.10 -3.62 -5.30
CA ASN A 370 -2.40 -4.50 -6.24
C ASN A 370 -1.91 -3.75 -7.49
N LEU A 371 -2.13 -2.43 -7.57
CA LEU A 371 -1.71 -1.60 -8.69
C LEU A 371 -0.25 -1.16 -8.55
N THR A 372 0.40 -0.98 -9.69
CA THR A 372 1.68 -0.28 -9.75
C THR A 372 1.48 1.25 -9.67
N PRO A 373 2.50 2.05 -9.30
CA PRO A 373 2.37 3.51 -9.28
C PRO A 373 1.98 4.15 -10.62
N HIS A 374 2.19 3.45 -11.74
CA HIS A 374 1.82 3.91 -13.08
C HIS A 374 0.38 3.56 -13.49
N GLU A 375 -0.27 2.64 -12.78
CA GLU A 375 -1.66 2.20 -12.98
C GLU A 375 -2.61 2.92 -12.02
#